data_AF-A0A8J2MHH5-F1
#
_entry.id   AF-A0A8J2MHH5-F1
#
_cell.length_a   1.000
_cell.length_b   1.000
_cell.length_c   1.000
_cell.angle_alpha   90.00
_cell.angle_beta   90.00
_cell.angle_gamma   90.00
#
_symmetry.space_group_name_H-M   'P 1'
#
loop_
_entity.id
_entity.type
_entity.pdbx_description
1 polymer ?
#
loop_
_entity_poly.entity_id
_entity_poly.type
_entity_poly.pdbx_seq_one_letter_code
_entity_poly.pdbx_strand_id
1 'polypeptide(L)'
;GYNFKINDSNLIGTNYFVTFFFVKDINEVPRDGGWSEWGPWICSASCNGGVGKRKRVCNNPEPNIKGEPCMGPSEMTGTCNTNLCGDITRDTITLINRRKKNSHLALVVKEGQPVTIPCDSDIVAKVEKESPRSEIQWSHDGIFK
;
A
#
# COMPACT_ATOMS: atom_id res chain seq x y z
N GLY A 1 -28.30 17.29 -11.91
CA GLY A 1 -27.97 18.72 -11.78
C GLY A 1 -29.04 19.36 -10.91
N TYR A 2 -28.65 20.04 -9.84
CA TYR A 2 -29.60 20.64 -8.91
C TYR A 2 -29.45 22.16 -8.96
N ASN A 3 -30.56 22.83 -9.28
CA ASN A 3 -30.69 24.29 -9.25
C ASN A 3 -31.09 24.69 -7.83
N PHE A 4 -30.31 25.57 -7.19
CA PHE A 4 -30.73 26.22 -5.95
C PHE A 4 -31.16 27.67 -6.27
N LYS A 5 -32.43 27.99 -6.04
CA LYS A 5 -32.93 29.37 -6.04
C LYS A 5 -32.62 30.00 -4.69
N ILE A 6 -31.75 31.01 -4.68
CA ILE A 6 -31.55 31.87 -3.52
C ILE A 6 -32.55 33.02 -3.66
N ASN A 7 -33.55 33.07 -2.78
CA ASN A 7 -34.44 34.22 -2.61
C ASN A 7 -33.98 34.97 -1.37
N ASP A 8 -33.07 35.91 -1.54
CA ASP A 8 -32.86 36.92 -0.50
C ASP A 8 -32.53 38.27 -1.16
N SER A 9 -33.52 39.16 -1.13
CA SER A 9 -33.56 40.42 -1.89
C SER A 9 -32.64 41.53 -1.33
N ASN A 10 -31.74 41.23 -0.37
CA ASN A 10 -31.10 42.25 0.47
C ASN A 10 -29.57 42.17 0.58
N LEU A 11 -28.86 41.73 -0.47
CA LEU A 11 -27.39 41.71 -0.45
C LEU A 11 -26.80 42.50 -1.62
N ILE A 12 -26.97 43.82 -1.58
CA ILE A 12 -26.20 44.76 -2.40
C ILE A 12 -25.10 45.35 -1.50
N GLY A 13 -23.83 45.04 -1.80
CA GLY A 13 -22.71 45.93 -1.46
C GLY A 13 -21.77 45.58 -0.31
N THR A 14 -21.67 44.33 0.15
CA THR A 14 -20.63 43.94 1.14
C THR A 14 -19.97 42.62 0.74
N ASN A 15 -18.62 42.58 0.74
CA ASN A 15 -17.83 41.39 0.43
C ASN A 15 -17.96 40.36 1.57
N TYR A 16 -19.00 39.53 1.52
CA TYR A 16 -19.12 38.38 2.42
C TYR A 16 -18.36 37.19 1.82
N PHE A 17 -17.41 36.64 2.57
CA PHE A 17 -16.89 35.31 2.31
C PHE A 17 -18.03 34.31 2.55
N VAL A 18 -18.69 33.87 1.49
CA VAL A 18 -19.68 32.79 1.57
C VAL A 18 -18.91 31.49 1.77
N THR A 19 -18.71 31.09 3.02
CA THR A 19 -18.23 29.74 3.34
C THR A 19 -19.35 28.75 3.01
N PHE A 20 -19.23 28.09 1.85
CA PHE A 20 -20.07 26.94 1.52
C PHE A 20 -19.75 25.80 2.48
N PHE A 21 -20.55 25.67 3.53
CA PHE A 21 -20.60 24.42 4.29
C PHE A 21 -21.31 23.39 3.41
N PHE A 22 -20.57 22.42 2.87
CA PHE A 22 -21.18 21.23 2.31
C PHE A 22 -21.85 20.47 3.45
N VAL A 23 -23.13 20.73 3.67
CA VAL A 23 -23.93 19.92 4.60
C VAL A 23 -24.05 18.53 3.96
N LYS A 24 -23.32 17.54 4.49
CA LYS A 24 -23.50 16.12 4.11
C LYS A 24 -25.00 15.80 4.26
N ASP A 25 -25.60 15.26 3.20
CA ASP A 25 -27.05 15.19 3.03
C ASP A 25 -27.71 14.37 4.15
N ILE A 26 -28.59 15.01 4.94
CA ILE A 26 -29.22 14.40 6.13
C ILE A 26 -30.28 13.36 5.71
N ASN A 27 -30.59 13.22 4.41
CA ASN A 27 -31.56 12.27 3.90
C ASN A 27 -30.96 10.92 3.45
N GLU A 28 -29.65 10.69 3.66
CA GLU A 28 -29.04 9.41 3.32
C GLU A 28 -29.52 8.25 4.23
N VAL A 29 -29.52 7.03 3.67
CA VAL A 29 -29.75 5.76 4.39
C VAL A 29 -28.54 5.48 5.30
N PRO A 30 -28.72 4.96 6.54
CA PRO A 30 -27.60 4.62 7.41
C PRO A 30 -26.57 3.72 6.72
N ARG A 31 -25.30 4.11 6.80
CA ARG A 31 -24.17 3.32 6.27
C ARG A 31 -23.14 3.16 7.37
N ASP A 32 -23.08 1.96 7.93
CA ASP A 32 -22.13 1.64 8.98
C ASP A 32 -20.71 1.58 8.46
N GLY A 33 -19.78 1.97 9.30
CA GLY A 33 -18.36 1.98 9.00
C GLY A 33 -17.78 0.57 8.95
N GLY A 34 -17.00 0.30 7.91
CA GLY A 34 -16.23 -0.93 7.77
C GLY A 34 -14.72 -0.67 7.82
N TRP A 35 -14.00 -1.60 8.44
CA TRP A 35 -12.55 -1.54 8.49
C TRP A 35 -11.93 -1.85 7.12
N SER A 36 -10.89 -1.10 6.76
CA SER A 36 -9.95 -1.48 5.71
C SER A 36 -9.23 -2.78 6.10
N GLU A 37 -8.58 -3.38 5.11
CA GLU A 37 -7.54 -4.36 5.40
C GLU A 37 -6.47 -3.74 6.31
N TRP A 38 -5.82 -4.61 7.08
CA TRP A 38 -4.70 -4.18 7.90
C TRP A 38 -3.53 -3.75 7.01
N GLY A 39 -2.95 -2.59 7.32
CA GLY A 39 -1.70 -2.15 6.75
C GLY A 39 -0.53 -3.09 7.11
N PRO A 40 0.63 -2.91 6.46
CA PRO A 40 1.81 -3.70 6.72
C PRO A 40 2.29 -3.53 8.16
N TRP A 41 2.95 -4.57 8.69
CA TRP A 41 3.59 -4.50 9.99
C TRP A 41 4.81 -3.57 9.96
N ILE A 42 4.86 -2.63 10.89
CA ILE A 42 6.05 -1.84 11.22
C ILE A 42 6.75 -2.58 12.36
N CYS A 43 7.82 -3.30 12.03
CA CYS A 43 8.50 -4.22 12.94
C CYS A 43 9.80 -3.66 13.49
N SER A 44 10.14 -4.04 14.72
CA SER A 44 11.45 -3.74 15.34
C SER A 44 12.62 -4.48 14.69
N ALA A 45 12.36 -5.63 14.05
CA ALA A 45 13.35 -6.45 13.38
C ALA A 45 12.85 -6.85 11.99
N SER A 46 13.76 -7.01 11.02
CA SER A 46 13.44 -7.44 9.65
C SER A 46 13.39 -8.97 9.49
N CYS A 47 14.05 -9.71 10.38
CA CYS A 47 14.11 -11.17 10.44
C CYS A 47 14.45 -11.62 11.88
N ASN A 48 14.43 -12.93 12.17
CA ASN A 48 14.58 -13.55 13.50
C ASN A 48 13.50 -13.18 14.53
N GLY A 49 12.37 -12.64 14.07
CA GLY A 49 11.29 -12.20 14.94
C GLY A 49 11.54 -10.82 15.54
N GLY A 50 10.49 -10.01 15.55
CA GLY A 50 10.43 -8.72 16.22
C GLY A 50 9.03 -8.45 16.75
N VAL A 51 8.89 -7.33 17.47
CA VAL A 51 7.60 -6.81 17.88
C VAL A 51 7.29 -5.60 17.02
N GLY A 52 6.05 -5.54 16.53
CA GLY A 52 5.64 -4.48 15.63
C GLY A 52 4.21 -4.03 15.86
N LYS A 53 3.83 -3.00 15.10
CA LYS A 53 2.47 -2.47 15.06
C LYS A 53 1.96 -2.42 13.63
N ARG A 54 0.66 -2.64 13.45
CA ARG A 54 -0.04 -2.41 12.18
C ARG A 54 -1.31 -1.61 12.43
N LYS A 55 -1.76 -0.87 11.42
CA LYS A 55 -2.93 0.00 11.50
C LYS A 55 -3.96 -0.34 10.44
N ARG A 56 -5.21 0.01 10.67
CA ARG A 56 -6.32 -0.07 9.70
C ARG A 56 -7.17 1.19 9.83
N VAL A 57 -7.91 1.51 8.78
CA VAL A 57 -8.72 2.74 8.68
C VAL A 57 -10.19 2.38 8.54
N CYS A 58 -11.08 3.17 9.14
CA CYS A 58 -12.53 2.98 9.02
C CYS A 58 -13.06 3.66 7.75
N ASN A 59 -12.81 3.04 6.59
CA ASN A 59 -13.17 3.62 5.28
C ASN A 59 -13.67 2.60 4.26
N ASN A 60 -13.99 1.37 4.68
CA ASN A 60 -14.42 0.30 3.78
C ASN A 60 -15.69 -0.42 4.27
N PRO A 61 -16.86 0.26 4.24
CA PRO A 61 -17.09 1.63 3.74
C PRO A 61 -16.88 2.71 4.82
N GLU A 62 -16.75 3.97 4.43
CA GLU A 62 -16.74 5.10 5.37
C GLU A 62 -18.15 5.31 5.97
N PRO A 63 -18.28 5.46 7.30
CA PRO A 63 -19.58 5.68 7.92
C PRO A 63 -20.16 7.04 7.53
N ASN A 64 -21.49 7.10 7.36
CA ASN A 64 -22.19 8.39 7.26
C ASN A 64 -22.73 8.84 8.63
N ILE A 65 -23.30 10.05 8.69
CA ILE A 65 -23.78 10.66 9.96
C ILE A 65 -24.79 9.78 10.71
N LYS A 66 -25.51 8.91 10.00
CA LYS A 66 -26.52 8.01 10.58
C LYS A 66 -26.03 6.58 10.80
N GLY A 67 -24.82 6.23 10.35
CA GLY A 67 -24.26 4.89 10.47
C GLY A 67 -23.36 4.75 11.69
N GLU A 68 -23.18 3.52 12.14
CA GLU A 68 -22.32 3.20 13.28
C GLU A 68 -20.83 3.34 12.91
N PRO A 69 -19.97 3.80 13.83
CA PRO A 69 -18.53 3.81 13.62
C PRO A 69 -17.96 2.39 13.63
N CYS A 70 -16.76 2.21 13.09
CA CYS A 70 -16.10 0.91 13.14
C CYS A 70 -15.77 0.50 14.57
N MET A 71 -16.26 -0.68 14.97
CA MET A 71 -16.04 -1.23 16.30
C MET A 71 -14.66 -1.92 16.42
N GLY A 72 -13.98 -1.69 17.54
CA GLY A 72 -12.68 -2.28 17.87
C GLY A 72 -11.48 -1.37 17.58
N PRO A 73 -10.25 -1.88 17.74
CA PRO A 73 -9.05 -1.04 17.65
C PRO A 73 -8.65 -0.76 16.19
N SER A 74 -8.15 0.46 15.95
CA SER A 74 -7.52 0.86 14.69
C SER A 74 -6.05 0.44 14.60
N GLU A 75 -5.45 0.04 15.73
CA GLU A 75 -4.05 -0.40 15.83
C GLU A 75 -3.94 -1.76 16.51
N MET A 76 -3.00 -2.59 16.03
CA MET A 76 -2.70 -3.89 16.61
C MET A 76 -1.19 -4.02 16.83
N THR A 77 -0.79 -4.51 18.01
CA THR A 77 0.60 -4.86 18.33
C THR A 77 0.75 -6.38 18.30
N GLY A 78 1.88 -6.89 17.82
CA GLY A 78 2.12 -8.33 17.76
C GLY A 78 3.54 -8.67 17.31
N THR A 79 3.82 -9.97 17.25
CA THR A 79 5.06 -10.50 16.71
C THR A 79 5.03 -10.47 15.19
N CYS A 80 6.15 -10.15 14.57
CA CYS A 80 6.28 -10.11 13.12
C CYS A 80 7.68 -10.52 12.67
N ASN A 81 7.84 -10.76 11.36
CA ASN A 81 9.10 -11.16 10.73
C ASN A 81 9.79 -12.34 11.40
N THR A 82 9.01 -13.39 11.73
CA THR A 82 9.48 -14.58 12.46
C THR A 82 10.38 -15.52 11.66
N ASN A 83 10.62 -15.21 10.39
CA ASN A 83 11.51 -15.99 9.52
C ASN A 83 12.95 -15.78 9.96
N LEU A 84 13.78 -16.82 9.89
CA LEU A 84 15.18 -16.72 10.26
C LEU A 84 15.93 -15.82 9.27
N CYS A 85 16.86 -15.02 9.77
CA CYS A 85 17.76 -14.26 8.90
C CYS A 85 18.63 -15.23 8.12
N GLY A 86 18.50 -15.23 6.79
CA GLY A 86 19.09 -16.25 5.93
C GLY A 86 18.05 -16.95 5.07
N ASP A 87 16.82 -17.10 5.59
CA ASP A 87 15.69 -17.69 4.88
C ASP A 87 14.91 -16.62 4.10
N ILE A 88 14.55 -16.96 2.86
CA ILE A 88 13.66 -16.14 2.02
C ILE A 88 12.23 -16.63 2.18
N THR A 89 11.27 -15.72 2.35
CA THR A 89 9.87 -16.08 2.56
C THR A 89 9.20 -16.65 1.30
N ARG A 90 8.17 -17.48 1.49
CA ARG A 90 7.37 -18.03 0.36
C ARG A 90 6.74 -16.94 -0.49
N ASP A 91 6.33 -15.82 0.11
CA ASP A 91 5.76 -14.69 -0.62
C ASP A 91 6.81 -14.05 -1.53
N THR A 92 8.03 -13.84 -1.02
CA THR A 92 9.16 -13.34 -1.81
C THR A 92 9.54 -14.30 -2.93
N ILE A 93 9.59 -15.61 -2.66
CA ILE A 93 9.81 -16.64 -3.70
C ILE A 93 8.71 -16.58 -4.78
N THR A 94 7.45 -16.40 -4.37
CA THR A 94 6.32 -16.28 -5.30
C THR A 94 6.42 -15.03 -6.16
N LEU A 95 6.83 -13.89 -5.59
CA LEU A 95 7.08 -12.65 -6.31
C LEU A 95 8.20 -12.81 -7.34
N ILE A 96 9.31 -13.45 -6.96
CA ILE A 96 10.44 -13.77 -7.86
C ILE A 96 9.94 -14.61 -9.04
N ASN A 97 9.23 -15.70 -8.77
CA ASN A 97 8.70 -16.59 -9.81
C ASN A 97 7.71 -15.88 -10.75
N ARG A 98 6.86 -15.00 -10.21
CA ARG A 98 5.93 -14.18 -11.00
C ARG A 98 6.66 -13.19 -11.90
N ARG A 99 7.67 -12.48 -11.39
CA ARG A 99 8.44 -11.50 -12.17
C ARG A 99 9.28 -12.20 -13.25
N LYS A 100 9.89 -13.34 -12.94
CA LYS A 100 10.60 -14.20 -13.93
C LYS A 100 9.68 -14.63 -15.08
N LYS A 101 8.44 -15.01 -14.78
CA LYS A 101 7.45 -15.40 -15.80
C LYS A 101 7.07 -14.22 -16.72
N ASN A 102 7.18 -12.98 -16.24
CA ASN A 102 6.74 -11.78 -16.96
C ASN A 102 7.87 -10.97 -17.61
N SER A 103 9.16 -11.23 -17.29
CA SER A 103 10.28 -10.35 -17.67
C SER A 103 10.99 -10.72 -18.97
N HIS A 104 10.66 -11.84 -19.61
CA HIS A 104 11.32 -12.25 -20.86
C HIS A 104 10.59 -11.70 -22.09
N LEU A 105 10.77 -10.41 -22.36
CA LEU A 105 10.35 -9.79 -23.62
C LEU A 105 11.54 -9.04 -24.25
N ALA A 106 12.43 -9.82 -24.90
CA ALA A 106 13.49 -9.41 -25.83
C ALA A 106 14.49 -8.30 -25.37
N LEU A 107 15.74 -8.70 -25.14
CA LEU A 107 16.89 -7.78 -25.03
C LEU A 107 17.63 -7.74 -26.37
N VAL A 108 17.73 -6.56 -26.99
CA VAL A 108 18.49 -6.37 -28.24
C VAL A 108 19.90 -5.89 -27.89
N VAL A 109 20.90 -6.71 -28.17
CA VAL A 109 22.32 -6.39 -27.94
C VAL A 109 22.95 -5.88 -29.24
N LYS A 110 23.63 -4.73 -29.19
CA LYS A 110 24.41 -4.19 -30.31
C LYS A 110 25.89 -4.32 -30.02
N GLU A 111 26.67 -4.72 -31.03
CA GLU A 111 28.11 -4.86 -30.92
C GLU A 111 28.78 -3.52 -30.56
N GLY A 112 29.70 -3.55 -29.60
CA GLY A 112 30.41 -2.36 -29.13
C GLY A 112 29.63 -1.44 -28.18
N GLN A 113 28.36 -1.74 -27.88
CA GLN A 113 27.57 -0.99 -26.88
C GLN A 113 27.43 -1.75 -25.56
N PRO A 114 27.67 -1.11 -24.40
CA PRO A 114 27.46 -1.74 -23.11
C PRO A 114 25.95 -1.98 -22.88
N VAL A 115 25.61 -3.19 -22.46
CA VAL A 115 24.23 -3.57 -22.14
C VAL A 115 24.05 -3.46 -20.63
N THR A 116 23.10 -2.65 -20.18
CA THR A 116 22.72 -2.56 -18.77
C THR A 116 21.41 -3.32 -18.58
N ILE A 117 21.43 -4.37 -17.76
CA ILE A 117 20.23 -5.13 -17.41
C ILE A 117 19.75 -4.61 -16.05
N PRO A 118 18.62 -3.89 -15.98
CA PRO A 118 18.11 -3.42 -14.70
C PRO A 118 17.62 -4.62 -13.86
N CYS A 119 18.09 -4.70 -12.62
CA CYS A 119 17.45 -5.57 -11.64
C CYS A 119 16.08 -5.01 -11.24
N ASP A 120 15.17 -5.89 -10.82
CA ASP A 120 13.98 -5.46 -10.08
C ASP A 120 14.43 -5.04 -8.66
N SER A 121 14.56 -3.73 -8.46
CA SER A 121 15.02 -3.13 -7.19
C SER A 121 14.15 -3.51 -6.01
N ASP A 122 12.86 -3.77 -6.24
CA ASP A 122 11.91 -4.15 -5.19
C ASP A 122 12.18 -5.57 -4.70
N ILE A 123 12.54 -6.49 -5.62
CA ILE A 123 12.95 -7.84 -5.27
C ILE A 123 14.27 -7.80 -4.50
N VAL A 124 15.26 -7.05 -4.98
CA VAL A 124 16.58 -6.96 -4.31
C VAL A 124 16.43 -6.43 -2.90
N ALA A 125 15.74 -5.31 -2.71
CA ALA A 125 15.51 -4.73 -1.40
C ALA A 125 14.81 -5.70 -0.44
N LYS A 126 13.92 -6.56 -0.97
CA LYS A 126 13.23 -7.56 -0.15
C LYS A 126 14.12 -8.74 0.22
N VAL A 127 14.95 -9.23 -0.69
CA VAL A 127 15.93 -10.29 -0.44
C VAL A 127 17.00 -9.82 0.55
N GLU A 128 17.57 -8.63 0.37
CA GLU A 128 18.56 -8.06 1.30
C GLU A 128 17.98 -7.87 2.71
N LYS A 129 16.70 -7.55 2.80
CA LYS A 129 16.00 -7.39 4.07
C LYS A 129 15.76 -8.71 4.80
N GLU A 130 15.36 -9.76 4.07
CA GLU A 130 15.05 -11.10 4.62
C GLU A 130 16.32 -11.93 4.86
N SER A 131 17.30 -11.81 3.97
CA SER A 131 18.56 -12.54 3.99
C SER A 131 19.74 -11.57 3.80
N PRO A 132 20.10 -10.79 4.83
CA PRO A 132 21.16 -9.78 4.73
C PRO A 132 22.57 -10.38 4.53
N ARG A 133 22.71 -11.70 4.67
CA ARG A 133 23.97 -12.44 4.44
C ARG A 133 23.97 -13.22 3.13
N SER A 134 22.87 -13.22 2.36
CA SER A 134 22.85 -13.90 1.08
C SER A 134 23.69 -13.15 0.05
N GLU A 135 24.49 -13.89 -0.70
CA GLU A 135 25.19 -13.37 -1.87
C GLU A 135 24.26 -13.43 -3.08
N ILE A 136 23.96 -12.28 -3.69
CA ILE A 136 23.16 -12.21 -4.92
C ILE A 136 24.11 -12.46 -6.09
N GLN A 137 24.01 -13.64 -6.70
CA GLN A 137 24.80 -14.01 -7.86
C GLN A 137 24.03 -13.82 -9.16
N TRP A 138 24.71 -13.21 -10.13
CA TRP A 138 24.20 -12.99 -11.48
C TRP A 138 24.81 -14.03 -12.41
N SER A 139 24.00 -14.99 -12.88
CA SER A 139 24.44 -15.90 -13.94
C SER A 139 23.97 -15.38 -15.29
N HIS A 140 24.88 -15.32 -16.26
CA HIS A 140 24.50 -15.00 -17.63
C HIS A 140 23.59 -16.09 -18.23
N ASP A 141 23.76 -17.37 -17.82
CA ASP A 141 23.17 -18.50 -18.54
C ASP A 141 22.50 -19.60 -17.67
N GLY A 142 22.22 -19.37 -16.39
CA GLY A 142 21.31 -20.23 -15.62
C GLY A 142 21.65 -21.72 -15.53
N ILE A 143 22.92 -22.11 -15.53
CA ILE A 143 23.34 -23.50 -15.21
C ILE A 143 24.08 -23.48 -13.87
N PHE A 144 23.36 -23.84 -12.81
CA PHE A 144 23.98 -24.33 -11.59
C PHE A 144 24.06 -25.85 -11.70
N LYS A 145 25.26 -26.40 -11.48
CA LYS A 145 25.48 -27.83 -11.25
C LYS A 145 25.58 -28.07 -9.76
#